data_AF-A0A9Q0DIB4-F1
#
_entry.id   AF-A0A9Q0DIB4-F1
#
_cell.length_a   1.000
_cell.length_b   1.000
_cell.length_c   1.000
_cell.angle_alpha   90.00
_cell.angle_beta   90.00
_cell.angle_gamma   90.00
#
_symmetry.space_group_name_H-M   'P 1'
#
loop_
_entity.id
_entity.type
_entity.pdbx_description
1 polymer ?
#
loop_
_entity_poly.entity_id
_entity_poly.type
_entity_poly.pdbx_seq_one_letter_code
_entity_poly.pdbx_strand_id
1 'polypeptide(L)'
;MSSNNVVGFDEARRVAIFGGTHGNEMSGVTLVNLWLMNSGEIQRRGVETKAFITNPKAVEKCSRYVDTDLNRAFTTENLSCPSGKDLPYEVQRAQEINTMFGPKGSPEAYDVIFDLHNTTSNMGCTLILESSKDHFNLQLMNYVKKAIAPASCPVLLNEDPCLKYATVRSVAKHPVGLEVGPQPQGVLRSNIFEAMRIILKHALDFIELFNEGVEFPPCTVDVFKVSERMDYPRDDNGNIVAMVHPNLQDCDWEPLTPGDPMFQTFDGKTLPYEGVGSVYPTFINEAAYYEKQQAFVTTRRETLAANAIRKV
;
A
#
# COMPACT_ATOMS: atom_id res chain seq x y z
N MET A 1 17.77 -16.34 -27.09
CA MET A 1 18.62 -16.68 -25.93
C MET A 1 18.59 -15.50 -24.97
N SER A 2 17.57 -15.40 -24.12
CA SER A 2 17.59 -14.43 -23.01
C SER A 2 18.44 -15.06 -21.92
N SER A 3 19.54 -14.42 -21.56
CA SER A 3 20.28 -14.77 -20.34
C SER A 3 19.29 -14.74 -19.18
N ASN A 4 19.01 -15.90 -18.59
CA ASN A 4 18.29 -16.01 -17.32
C ASN A 4 19.18 -15.38 -16.24
N ASN A 5 19.14 -14.05 -16.13
CA ASN A 5 19.87 -13.32 -15.10
C ASN A 5 19.20 -13.65 -13.76
N VAL A 6 19.81 -14.56 -13.00
CA VAL A 6 19.45 -14.83 -11.62
C VAL A 6 19.96 -13.66 -10.79
N VAL A 7 19.06 -12.96 -10.10
CA VAL A 7 19.41 -11.86 -9.19
C VAL A 7 19.64 -12.45 -7.80
N GLY A 8 20.81 -12.20 -7.23
CA GLY A 8 21.11 -12.55 -5.85
C GLY A 8 20.65 -11.46 -4.89
N PHE A 9 19.99 -11.84 -3.80
CA PHE A 9 19.73 -10.95 -2.66
C PHE A 9 20.29 -11.57 -1.39
N ASP A 10 20.75 -10.74 -0.46
CA ASP A 10 21.05 -11.18 0.90
C ASP A 10 19.78 -11.72 1.58
N GLU A 11 19.93 -12.44 2.69
CA GLU A 11 18.76 -12.87 3.48
C GLU A 11 17.91 -11.67 3.92
N ALA A 12 16.59 -11.79 3.75
CA ALA A 12 15.65 -10.82 4.27
C ALA A 12 15.39 -11.14 5.75
N ARG A 13 16.33 -10.75 6.61
CA ARG A 13 16.32 -11.13 8.03
C ARG A 13 15.45 -10.20 8.86
N ARG A 14 15.56 -8.88 8.69
CA ARG A 14 14.86 -7.88 9.50
C ARG A 14 13.57 -7.47 8.81
N VAL A 15 12.44 -7.94 9.35
CA VAL A 15 11.11 -7.68 8.79
C VAL A 15 10.27 -6.91 9.80
N ALA A 16 9.65 -5.81 9.37
CA ALA A 16 8.69 -5.10 10.22
C ALA A 16 7.26 -5.20 9.65
N ILE A 17 6.29 -5.22 10.55
CA ILE A 17 4.87 -5.16 10.24
C ILE A 17 4.30 -3.92 10.91
N PHE A 18 3.93 -2.93 10.10
CA PHE A 18 3.41 -1.65 10.54
C PHE A 18 1.89 -1.64 10.48
N GLY A 19 1.30 -1.22 11.58
CA GLY A 19 -0.14 -1.03 11.73
C GLY A 19 -0.42 0.34 12.33
N GLY A 20 -1.56 0.92 11.98
CA GLY A 20 -1.94 2.23 12.49
C GLY A 20 -1.06 3.36 11.95
N THR A 21 -0.58 3.25 10.71
CA THR A 21 0.00 4.40 10.00
C THR A 21 -1.05 5.49 9.85
N HIS A 22 -2.27 5.09 9.52
CA HIS A 22 -3.47 5.87 9.78
C HIS A 22 -4.23 5.27 10.96
N GLY A 23 -4.52 6.07 11.97
CA GLY A 23 -5.01 5.58 13.26
C GLY A 23 -6.45 5.03 13.27
N ASN A 24 -7.21 5.28 12.20
CA ASN A 24 -8.59 4.84 12.02
C ASN A 24 -8.74 3.67 11.03
N GLU A 25 -7.64 3.08 10.57
CA GLU A 25 -7.65 1.89 9.70
C GLU A 25 -7.46 0.62 10.53
N MET A 26 -8.59 0.06 10.98
CA MET A 26 -8.65 -0.78 12.17
C MET A 26 -8.02 -2.17 12.02
N SER A 27 -7.92 -2.74 10.81
CA SER A 27 -7.39 -4.10 10.64
C SER A 27 -5.91 -4.16 10.98
N GLY A 28 -5.12 -3.21 10.46
CA GLY A 28 -3.69 -3.10 10.75
C GLY A 28 -3.42 -2.80 12.22
N VAL A 29 -4.19 -1.87 12.81
CA VAL A 29 -4.12 -1.54 14.25
C VAL A 29 -4.35 -2.79 15.10
N THR A 30 -5.43 -3.54 14.81
CA THR A 30 -5.84 -4.68 15.62
C THR A 30 -4.86 -5.84 15.48
N LEU A 31 -4.43 -6.17 14.26
CA LEU A 31 -3.46 -7.24 14.01
C LEU A 31 -2.12 -6.97 14.69
N VAL A 32 -1.60 -5.75 14.58
CA VAL A 32 -0.33 -5.40 15.24
C VAL A 32 -0.46 -5.46 16.75
N ASN A 33 -1.54 -4.95 17.35
CA ASN A 33 -1.74 -5.06 18.79
C ASN A 33 -1.84 -6.52 19.26
N LEU A 34 -2.51 -7.39 18.47
CA LEU A 34 -2.55 -8.83 18.73
C LEU A 34 -1.13 -9.42 18.74
N TRP A 35 -0.31 -9.10 17.73
CA TRP A 35 1.04 -9.66 17.60
C TRP A 35 2.06 -9.07 18.56
N LEU A 36 1.83 -7.87 19.09
CA LEU A 36 2.61 -7.31 20.20
C LEU A 36 2.38 -8.11 21.50
N MET A 37 1.19 -8.67 21.71
CA MET A 37 0.89 -9.54 22.85
C MET A 37 1.36 -10.98 22.60
N ASN A 38 1.17 -11.49 21.39
CA ASN A 38 1.57 -12.83 20.99
C ASN A 38 2.10 -12.87 19.55
N SER A 39 3.41 -12.95 19.40
CA SER A 39 4.08 -12.94 18.09
C SER A 39 4.07 -14.30 17.37
N GLY A 40 3.50 -15.36 17.95
CA GLY A 40 3.63 -16.72 17.42
C GLY A 40 3.20 -16.88 15.95
N GLU A 41 2.21 -16.13 15.49
CA GLU A 41 1.69 -16.21 14.11
C GLU A 41 2.64 -15.61 13.07
N ILE A 42 3.44 -14.62 13.47
CA ILE A 42 4.34 -13.87 12.60
C ILE A 42 5.78 -14.38 12.69
N GLN A 43 6.06 -15.39 13.50
CA GLN A 43 7.39 -15.99 13.60
C GLN A 43 7.64 -16.91 12.40
N ARG A 44 8.82 -16.77 11.80
CA ARG A 44 9.37 -17.67 10.78
C ARG A 44 10.84 -17.94 11.08
N ARG A 45 11.34 -19.09 10.65
CA ARG A 45 12.73 -19.47 10.82
C ARG A 45 13.63 -18.52 10.03
N GLY A 46 14.67 -18.01 10.69
CA GLY A 46 15.62 -17.10 10.05
C GLY A 46 15.05 -15.71 9.75
N VAL A 47 13.88 -15.35 10.30
CA VAL A 47 13.27 -14.03 10.14
C VAL A 47 13.04 -13.41 11.51
N GLU A 48 13.61 -12.22 11.72
CA GLU A 48 13.34 -11.37 12.87
C GLU A 48 12.18 -10.43 12.54
N THR A 49 10.97 -10.88 12.87
CA THR A 49 9.75 -10.13 12.59
C THR A 49 9.36 -9.24 13.78
N LYS A 50 9.13 -7.94 13.51
CA LYS A 50 8.75 -6.94 14.51
C LYS A 50 7.43 -6.26 14.14
N ALA A 51 6.38 -6.53 14.90
CA ALA A 51 5.12 -5.78 14.83
C ALA A 51 5.29 -4.40 15.50
N PHE A 52 4.71 -3.35 14.92
CA PHE A 52 4.89 -1.98 15.41
C PHE A 52 3.74 -1.03 15.06
N ILE A 53 3.26 -0.27 16.06
CA ILE A 53 2.28 0.80 15.84
C ILE A 53 3.00 2.10 15.45
N THR A 54 2.75 2.57 14.23
CA THR A 54 3.46 3.70 13.64
C THR A 54 2.90 5.05 14.07
N ASN A 55 1.58 5.23 14.21
CA ASN A 55 0.98 6.47 14.69
C ASN A 55 0.14 6.26 15.98
N PRO A 56 0.77 6.08 17.15
CA PRO A 56 0.06 5.76 18.38
C PRO A 56 -0.95 6.84 18.82
N LYS A 57 -0.65 8.14 18.60
CA LYS A 57 -1.59 9.22 18.97
C LYS A 57 -2.82 9.26 18.07
N ALA A 58 -2.67 9.01 16.77
CA ALA A 58 -3.81 8.92 15.87
C ALA A 58 -4.66 7.68 16.18
N VAL A 59 -4.01 6.55 16.52
CA VAL A 59 -4.69 5.32 16.95
C VAL A 59 -5.52 5.55 18.22
N GLU A 60 -4.95 6.20 19.23
CA GLU A 60 -5.65 6.53 20.48
C GLU A 60 -6.90 7.37 20.23
N LYS A 61 -6.83 8.29 19.27
CA LYS A 61 -7.95 9.16 18.88
C LYS A 61 -8.91 8.53 17.87
N CYS A 62 -8.60 7.34 17.34
CA CYS A 62 -9.25 6.75 16.18
C CYS A 62 -9.40 7.77 15.03
N SER A 63 -8.34 8.53 14.77
CA SER A 63 -8.26 9.51 13.69
C SER A 63 -7.24 9.08 12.64
N ARG A 64 -7.34 9.61 11.42
CA ARG A 64 -6.37 9.29 10.36
C ARG A 64 -4.96 9.72 10.76
N TYR A 65 -4.83 10.96 11.23
CA TYR A 65 -3.59 11.55 11.75
C TYR A 65 -3.92 12.59 12.83
N VAL A 66 -2.89 13.19 13.44
CA VAL A 66 -3.00 14.29 14.41
C VAL A 66 -2.82 15.64 13.73
N ASP A 67 -1.65 15.89 13.12
CA ASP A 67 -1.32 17.19 12.51
C ASP A 67 -1.24 17.09 10.97
N THR A 68 -0.57 16.06 10.45
CA THR A 68 -0.44 15.82 9.00
C THR A 68 -0.39 14.33 8.68
N ASP A 69 -0.55 13.95 7.42
CA ASP A 69 -0.53 12.56 6.99
C ASP A 69 0.87 11.93 7.17
N LEU A 70 1.01 10.98 8.11
CA LEU A 70 2.29 10.29 8.40
C LEU A 70 2.87 9.62 7.15
N ASN A 71 2.00 9.12 6.26
CA ASN A 71 2.41 8.44 5.04
C ASN A 71 2.81 9.42 3.92
N ARG A 72 2.99 10.71 4.24
CA ARG A 72 3.58 11.75 3.41
C ARG A 72 4.79 12.40 4.09
N ALA A 73 5.17 11.97 5.28
CA ALA A 73 6.17 12.63 6.11
C ALA A 73 7.62 12.16 5.88
N PHE A 74 7.86 11.10 5.09
CA PHE A 74 9.18 10.44 4.98
C PHE A 74 10.07 11.01 3.85
N THR A 75 9.89 12.29 3.50
CA THR A 75 10.75 12.97 2.53
C THR A 75 12.14 13.22 3.11
N THR A 76 13.15 13.40 2.24
CA THR A 76 14.53 13.69 2.67
C THR A 76 14.60 14.94 3.54
N GLU A 77 13.82 15.97 3.20
CA GLU A 77 13.76 17.24 3.92
C GLU A 77 13.23 17.04 5.35
N ASN A 78 12.12 16.33 5.50
CA ASN A 78 11.53 16.07 6.80
C ASN A 78 12.42 15.19 7.69
N LEU A 79 13.07 14.18 7.09
CA LEU A 79 13.92 13.25 7.83
C LEU A 79 15.28 13.84 8.23
N SER A 80 15.76 14.87 7.53
CA SER A 80 17.02 15.56 7.82
C SER A 80 16.87 16.87 8.62
N CYS A 81 15.64 17.40 8.72
CA CYS A 81 15.37 18.61 9.49
C CYS A 81 15.71 18.42 10.98
N PRO A 82 16.38 19.38 11.65
CA PRO A 82 16.67 19.29 13.08
C PRO A 82 15.40 19.07 13.90
N SER A 83 15.43 18.11 14.83
CA SER A 83 14.28 17.84 15.70
C SER A 83 13.95 19.08 16.53
N GLY A 84 12.71 19.55 16.43
CA GLY A 84 12.22 20.74 17.12
C GLY A 84 10.79 20.53 17.59
N LYS A 85 10.42 21.18 18.70
CA LYS A 85 9.06 21.08 19.29
C LYS A 85 7.97 21.66 18.39
N ASP A 86 8.34 22.48 17.40
CA ASP A 86 7.42 23.15 16.48
C ASP A 86 7.09 22.34 15.22
N LEU A 87 7.74 21.18 15.02
CA LEU A 87 7.43 20.30 13.89
C LEU A 87 6.08 19.60 14.11
N PRO A 88 5.30 19.35 13.03
CA PRO A 88 4.12 18.50 13.12
C PRO A 88 4.46 17.16 13.78
N TYR A 89 3.55 16.64 14.59
CA TYR A 89 3.75 15.40 15.32
C TYR A 89 4.17 14.25 14.40
N GLU A 90 3.53 14.09 13.25
CA GLU A 90 3.88 13.04 12.29
C GLU A 90 5.28 13.20 11.66
N VAL A 91 5.81 14.41 11.55
CA VAL A 91 7.19 14.64 11.10
C VAL A 91 8.18 14.16 12.15
N GLN A 92 7.95 14.49 13.42
CA GLN A 92 8.76 13.98 14.54
C GLN A 92 8.70 12.45 14.59
N ARG A 93 7.49 11.89 14.41
CA ARG A 93 7.28 10.46 14.39
C ARG A 93 7.99 9.77 13.21
N ALA A 94 8.02 10.41 12.05
CA ALA A 94 8.77 9.90 10.89
C ALA A 94 10.28 9.83 11.16
N GLN A 95 10.85 10.84 11.85
CA GLN A 95 12.26 10.82 12.27
C GLN A 95 12.56 9.66 13.25
N GLU A 96 11.69 9.43 14.23
CA GLU A 96 11.81 8.31 15.17
C GLU A 96 11.76 6.96 14.44
N ILE A 97 10.78 6.77 13.56
CA ILE A 97 10.64 5.53 12.77
C ILE A 97 11.87 5.33 11.88
N ASN A 98 12.34 6.37 11.21
CA ASN A 98 13.54 6.29 10.37
C ASN A 98 14.80 5.93 11.19
N THR A 99 14.88 6.38 12.45
CA THR A 99 15.97 5.99 13.36
C THR A 99 15.87 4.53 13.78
N MET A 100 14.66 4.02 14.04
CA MET A 100 14.44 2.65 14.50
C MET A 100 14.52 1.60 13.39
N PHE A 101 14.04 1.94 12.20
CA PHE A 101 13.83 0.99 11.09
C PHE A 101 14.64 1.30 9.84
N GLY A 102 15.25 2.48 9.77
CA GLY A 102 16.15 2.89 8.70
C GLY A 102 17.61 2.82 9.16
N PRO A 103 18.43 3.83 8.81
CA PRO A 103 18.08 5.02 8.02
C PRO A 103 17.65 4.69 6.58
N LYS A 104 16.64 5.39 6.08
CA LYS A 104 16.13 5.23 4.71
C LYS A 104 17.24 5.38 3.68
N GLY A 105 17.34 4.39 2.78
CA GLY A 105 18.36 4.34 1.74
C GLY A 105 19.74 3.86 2.21
N SER A 106 19.89 3.47 3.49
CA SER A 106 21.14 2.91 4.00
C SER A 106 21.13 1.37 4.04
N PRO A 107 22.31 0.72 4.06
CA PRO A 107 22.43 -0.73 4.22
C PRO A 107 21.85 -1.28 5.53
N GLU A 108 21.80 -0.44 6.57
CA GLU A 108 21.28 -0.78 7.91
C GLU A 108 19.75 -0.76 8.00
N ALA A 109 19.05 -0.24 6.98
CA ALA A 109 17.61 -0.26 6.92
C ALA A 109 17.04 -1.68 7.03
N TYR A 110 15.82 -1.80 7.55
CA TYR A 110 15.08 -3.05 7.54
C TYR A 110 14.95 -3.59 6.11
N ASP A 111 15.03 -4.91 5.98
CA ASP A 111 15.04 -5.56 4.68
C ASP A 111 13.64 -5.47 4.04
N VAL A 112 12.60 -5.79 4.82
CA VAL A 112 11.20 -5.73 4.37
C VAL A 112 10.35 -4.99 5.41
N ILE A 113 9.48 -4.09 4.95
CA ILE A 113 8.43 -3.50 5.79
C ILE A 113 7.09 -3.71 5.10
N PHE A 114 6.19 -4.41 5.79
CA PHE A 114 4.78 -4.51 5.44
C PHE A 114 4.02 -3.40 6.16
N ASP A 115 3.40 -2.50 5.43
CA ASP A 115 2.60 -1.42 5.98
C ASP A 115 1.12 -1.65 5.63
N LEU A 116 0.32 -1.87 6.68
CA LEU A 116 -1.05 -2.36 6.61
C LEU A 116 -2.03 -1.19 6.56
N HIS A 117 -2.84 -1.13 5.51
CA HIS A 117 -3.83 -0.08 5.26
C HIS A 117 -5.23 -0.68 5.06
N ASN A 118 -6.24 0.14 5.33
CA ASN A 118 -7.62 -0.12 4.92
C ASN A 118 -8.15 1.04 4.08
N THR A 119 -8.95 0.69 3.08
CA THR A 119 -9.67 1.66 2.25
C THR A 119 -11.17 1.43 2.38
N THR A 120 -11.91 2.53 2.28
CA THR A 120 -13.37 2.54 2.12
C THR A 120 -13.81 2.10 0.72
N SER A 121 -12.91 2.13 -0.26
CA SER A 121 -13.15 1.73 -1.65
C SER A 121 -13.25 0.20 -1.81
N ASN A 122 -13.92 -0.28 -2.85
CA ASN A 122 -14.17 -1.71 -3.06
C ASN A 122 -12.97 -2.42 -3.72
N MET A 123 -11.76 -2.17 -3.23
CA MET A 123 -10.54 -2.69 -3.84
C MET A 123 -10.28 -4.17 -3.57
N GLY A 124 -10.91 -4.76 -2.55
CA GLY A 124 -10.59 -6.12 -2.11
C GLY A 124 -9.17 -6.21 -1.54
N CYS A 125 -8.56 -7.40 -1.66
CA CYS A 125 -7.17 -7.64 -1.27
C CYS A 125 -6.23 -6.98 -2.29
N THR A 126 -5.33 -6.09 -1.88
CA THR A 126 -4.43 -5.39 -2.79
C THR A 126 -3.01 -5.34 -2.24
N LEU A 127 -2.03 -5.57 -3.11
CA LEU A 127 -0.62 -5.35 -2.82
C LEU A 127 -0.14 -4.09 -3.56
N ILE A 128 0.57 -3.21 -2.88
CA ILE A 128 1.10 -1.96 -3.45
C ILE A 128 2.60 -2.10 -3.64
N LEU A 129 3.05 -1.97 -4.89
CA LEU A 129 4.44 -1.99 -5.32
C LEU A 129 4.93 -0.57 -5.64
N GLU A 130 6.09 -0.18 -5.12
CA GLU A 130 6.65 1.17 -5.33
C GLU A 130 7.71 1.23 -6.45
N SER A 131 8.12 0.08 -6.99
CA SER A 131 9.18 -0.01 -7.99
C SER A 131 9.00 -1.23 -8.88
N SER A 132 8.90 -1.03 -10.20
CA SER A 132 8.85 -2.12 -11.18
C SER A 132 10.16 -2.91 -11.28
N LYS A 133 11.24 -2.37 -10.68
CA LYS A 133 12.60 -2.96 -10.68
C LYS A 133 12.88 -3.83 -9.46
N ASP A 134 11.96 -3.89 -8.50
CA ASP A 134 12.14 -4.69 -7.30
C ASP A 134 11.74 -6.15 -7.56
N HIS A 135 12.70 -6.92 -8.06
CA HIS A 135 12.47 -8.34 -8.39
C HIS A 135 12.15 -9.21 -7.17
N PHE A 136 12.62 -8.84 -5.97
CA PHE A 136 12.28 -9.55 -4.73
C PHE A 136 10.78 -9.39 -4.44
N ASN A 137 10.29 -8.15 -4.43
CA ASN A 137 8.87 -7.89 -4.19
C ASN A 137 7.96 -8.40 -5.30
N LEU A 138 8.38 -8.38 -6.56
CA LEU A 138 7.62 -8.99 -7.66
C LEU A 138 7.43 -10.50 -7.44
N GLN A 139 8.48 -11.21 -7.03
CA GLN A 139 8.40 -12.64 -6.71
C GLN A 139 7.52 -12.90 -5.49
N LEU A 140 7.64 -12.07 -4.45
CA LEU A 140 6.77 -12.11 -3.27
C LEU A 140 5.30 -11.95 -3.65
N MET A 141 4.97 -10.93 -4.45
CA MET A 141 3.60 -10.67 -4.88
C MET A 141 3.05 -11.79 -5.74
N ASN A 142 3.84 -12.35 -6.65
CA ASN A 142 3.45 -13.54 -7.42
C ASN A 142 3.16 -14.74 -6.51
N TYR A 143 4.03 -15.00 -5.53
CA TYR A 143 3.85 -16.09 -4.57
C TYR A 143 2.54 -15.93 -3.79
N VAL A 144 2.32 -14.74 -3.21
CA VAL A 144 1.11 -14.43 -2.44
C VAL A 144 -0.13 -14.61 -3.30
N LYS A 145 -0.17 -14.05 -4.51
CA LYS A 145 -1.31 -14.20 -5.45
C LYS A 145 -1.64 -15.67 -5.72
N LYS A 146 -0.62 -16.50 -5.94
CA LYS A 146 -0.81 -17.94 -6.17
C LYS A 146 -1.30 -18.66 -4.92
N ALA A 147 -0.80 -18.29 -3.75
CA ALA A 147 -1.14 -18.93 -2.48
C ALA A 147 -2.60 -18.68 -2.06
N ILE A 148 -3.16 -17.52 -2.41
CA ILE A 148 -4.54 -17.16 -2.03
C ILE A 148 -5.57 -17.41 -3.14
N ALA A 149 -5.14 -17.92 -4.29
CA ALA A 149 -6.05 -18.30 -5.37
C ALA A 149 -7.08 -19.34 -4.87
N PRO A 150 -8.37 -19.24 -5.26
CA PRO A 150 -8.91 -18.41 -6.35
C PRO A 150 -9.28 -16.98 -5.96
N ALA A 151 -9.01 -16.52 -4.74
CA ALA A 151 -9.27 -15.13 -4.36
C ALA A 151 -8.39 -14.17 -5.17
N SER A 152 -8.95 -13.03 -5.58
CA SER A 152 -8.22 -12.00 -6.32
C SER A 152 -7.33 -11.18 -5.38
N CYS A 153 -6.12 -10.86 -5.85
CA CYS A 153 -5.24 -9.90 -5.19
C CYS A 153 -4.48 -9.09 -6.26
N PRO A 154 -5.08 -7.99 -6.74
CA PRO A 154 -4.42 -7.10 -7.69
C PRO A 154 -3.15 -6.49 -7.11
N VAL A 155 -2.21 -6.16 -7.99
CA VAL A 155 -0.99 -5.43 -7.63
C VAL A 155 -1.11 -4.03 -8.19
N LEU A 156 -1.14 -3.03 -7.32
CA LEU A 156 -1.10 -1.64 -7.70
C LEU A 156 0.36 -1.18 -7.77
N LEU A 157 0.82 -0.77 -8.95
CA LEU A 157 2.15 -0.19 -9.12
C LEU A 157 2.06 1.33 -9.02
N ASN A 158 2.63 1.90 -7.96
CA ASN A 158 2.71 3.33 -7.73
C ASN A 158 4.18 3.80 -7.73
N GLU A 159 4.65 4.24 -8.89
CA GLU A 159 6.01 4.78 -9.07
C GLU A 159 6.05 6.31 -9.10
N ASP A 160 4.95 6.98 -8.72
CA ASP A 160 4.89 8.44 -8.61
C ASP A 160 6.05 8.94 -7.75
N PRO A 161 7.01 9.69 -8.31
CA PRO A 161 8.19 10.13 -7.57
C PRO A 161 7.83 10.90 -6.30
N CYS A 162 6.77 11.70 -6.31
CA CYS A 162 6.36 12.47 -5.15
C CYS A 162 5.90 11.59 -3.98
N LEU A 163 5.27 10.44 -4.26
CA LEU A 163 4.81 9.52 -3.22
C LEU A 163 5.85 8.45 -2.87
N LYS A 164 6.56 7.92 -3.86
CA LYS A 164 7.57 6.86 -3.70
C LYS A 164 8.59 7.21 -2.61
N TYR A 165 8.96 8.47 -2.49
CA TYR A 165 9.94 8.92 -1.51
C TYR A 165 9.35 9.46 -0.21
N ALA A 166 8.05 9.30 0.06
CA ALA A 166 7.41 9.94 1.22
C ALA A 166 6.60 9.00 2.13
N THR A 167 6.48 7.72 1.78
CA THR A 167 5.68 6.73 2.54
C THR A 167 6.43 6.15 3.75
N VAL A 168 5.70 5.68 4.75
CA VAL A 168 6.28 5.10 5.98
C VAL A 168 7.13 3.85 5.68
N ARG A 169 6.63 2.98 4.81
CA ARG A 169 7.34 1.76 4.38
C ARG A 169 8.59 2.02 3.54
N SER A 170 8.70 3.17 2.86
CA SER A 170 9.85 3.50 1.99
C SER A 170 11.19 3.61 2.73
N VAL A 171 11.18 3.50 4.06
CA VAL A 171 12.39 3.32 4.88
C VAL A 171 13.08 1.99 4.57
N ALA A 172 12.33 0.95 4.23
CA ALA A 172 12.84 -0.39 3.94
C ALA A 172 13.59 -0.49 2.62
N LYS A 173 14.41 -1.53 2.48
CA LYS A 173 14.99 -1.93 1.19
C LYS A 173 13.89 -2.43 0.24
N HIS A 174 12.96 -3.24 0.76
CA HIS A 174 11.81 -3.80 0.04
C HIS A 174 10.48 -3.39 0.71
N PRO A 175 9.94 -2.20 0.37
CA PRO A 175 8.67 -1.73 0.92
C PRO A 175 7.47 -2.46 0.30
N VAL A 176 6.54 -2.92 1.12
CA VAL A 176 5.28 -3.54 0.66
C VAL A 176 4.09 -2.87 1.35
N GLY A 177 3.19 -2.29 0.55
CA GLY A 177 1.88 -1.86 1.05
C GLY A 177 0.88 -3.01 0.94
N LEU A 178 0.14 -3.26 2.01
CA LEU A 178 -0.96 -4.23 2.02
C LEU A 178 -2.24 -3.47 2.31
N GLU A 179 -3.11 -3.39 1.31
CA GLU A 179 -4.35 -2.63 1.33
C GLU A 179 -5.53 -3.59 1.27
N VAL A 180 -6.50 -3.45 2.17
CA VAL A 180 -7.71 -4.29 2.15
C VAL A 180 -8.95 -3.46 2.43
N GLY A 181 -9.86 -3.44 1.46
CA GLY A 181 -11.17 -2.79 1.55
C GLY A 181 -12.26 -3.62 0.87
N PRO A 182 -13.53 -3.19 0.92
CA PRO A 182 -14.00 -1.96 1.56
C PRO A 182 -14.19 -2.14 3.07
N GLN A 183 -13.70 -1.18 3.85
CA GLN A 183 -13.93 -1.09 5.28
C GLN A 183 -14.11 0.38 5.70
N PRO A 184 -15.23 0.75 6.35
CA PRO A 184 -15.37 2.08 6.92
C PRO A 184 -14.26 2.37 7.95
N GLN A 185 -13.76 3.60 7.95
CA GLN A 185 -12.79 4.05 8.95
C GLN A 185 -13.39 3.93 10.36
N GLY A 186 -12.58 3.51 11.34
CA GLY A 186 -13.01 3.26 12.72
C GLY A 186 -13.84 1.97 12.91
N VAL A 187 -14.06 1.19 11.85
CA VAL A 187 -14.81 -0.08 11.91
C VAL A 187 -13.86 -1.26 11.67
N LEU A 188 -14.01 -2.32 12.45
CA LEU A 188 -13.32 -3.59 12.26
C LEU A 188 -14.27 -4.62 11.67
N ARG A 189 -13.98 -5.14 10.48
CA ARG A 189 -14.74 -6.22 9.85
C ARG A 189 -13.94 -7.51 9.87
N SER A 190 -14.55 -8.60 10.34
CA SER A 190 -13.89 -9.91 10.46
C SER A 190 -13.34 -10.42 9.12
N ASN A 191 -14.09 -10.26 8.02
CA ASN A 191 -13.65 -10.71 6.70
C ASN A 191 -12.42 -9.95 6.17
N ILE A 192 -12.34 -8.63 6.45
CA ILE A 192 -11.20 -7.78 6.05
C ILE A 192 -9.98 -8.07 6.92
N PHE A 193 -10.19 -8.23 8.23
CA PHE A 193 -9.16 -8.63 9.19
C PHE A 193 -8.51 -9.97 8.79
N GLU A 194 -9.32 -11.00 8.53
CA GLU A 194 -8.79 -12.32 8.15
C GLU A 194 -8.11 -12.30 6.77
N ALA A 195 -8.66 -11.57 5.80
CA ALA A 195 -8.01 -11.43 4.50
C ALA A 195 -6.60 -10.82 4.62
N MET A 196 -6.47 -9.72 5.37
CA MET A 196 -5.17 -9.08 5.64
C MET A 196 -4.19 -10.04 6.33
N ARG A 197 -4.68 -10.80 7.33
CA ARG A 197 -3.89 -11.79 8.06
C ARG A 197 -3.39 -12.93 7.17
N ILE A 198 -4.22 -13.44 6.26
CA ILE A 198 -3.87 -14.50 5.32
C ILE A 198 -2.80 -14.02 4.32
N ILE A 199 -2.97 -12.81 3.76
CA ILE A 199 -1.99 -12.23 2.83
C ILE A 199 -0.63 -12.10 3.51
N LEU A 200 -0.60 -11.56 4.73
CA LEU A 200 0.64 -11.38 5.47
C LEU A 200 1.29 -12.73 5.83
N LYS A 201 0.50 -13.72 6.25
CA LYS A 201 0.99 -15.09 6.49
C LYS A 201 1.77 -15.61 5.28
N HIS A 202 1.20 -15.51 4.08
CA HIS A 202 1.87 -15.99 2.87
C HIS A 202 3.07 -15.15 2.46
N ALA A 203 3.04 -13.84 2.73
CA ALA A 203 4.20 -12.98 2.51
C ALA A 203 5.39 -13.35 3.43
N LEU A 204 5.11 -13.70 4.69
CA LEU A 204 6.13 -14.21 5.61
C LEU A 204 6.60 -15.63 5.22
N ASP A 205 5.69 -16.51 4.79
CA ASP A 205 6.03 -17.84 4.28
C ASP A 205 7.00 -17.74 3.08
N PHE A 206 6.79 -16.78 2.17
CA PHE A 206 7.72 -16.50 1.07
C PHE A 206 9.12 -16.13 1.55
N ILE A 207 9.23 -15.23 2.54
CA ILE A 207 10.52 -14.78 3.07
C ILE A 207 11.26 -15.93 3.75
N GLU A 208 10.56 -16.78 4.51
CA GLU A 208 11.16 -17.99 5.11
C GLU A 208 11.74 -18.91 4.04
N LEU A 209 10.96 -19.24 3.01
CA LEU A 209 11.39 -20.11 1.91
C LEU A 209 12.61 -19.51 1.19
N PHE A 210 12.59 -18.21 0.89
CA PHE A 210 13.72 -17.52 0.29
C PHE A 210 14.97 -17.61 1.18
N ASN A 211 14.82 -17.36 2.49
CA ASN A 211 15.92 -17.43 3.46
C ASN A 211 16.42 -18.87 3.65
N GLU A 212 15.60 -19.90 3.45
CA GLU A 212 16.02 -21.31 3.44
C GLU A 212 16.75 -21.74 2.16
N GLY A 213 16.89 -20.83 1.19
CA GLY A 213 17.63 -21.06 -0.06
C GLY A 213 16.77 -21.57 -1.20
N VAL A 214 15.43 -21.48 -1.09
CA VAL A 214 14.55 -21.76 -2.23
C VAL A 214 14.81 -20.72 -3.33
N GLU A 215 15.19 -21.21 -4.50
CA GLU A 215 15.31 -20.38 -5.70
C GLU A 215 13.93 -20.20 -6.33
N PHE A 216 13.58 -18.95 -6.65
CA PHE A 216 12.33 -18.64 -7.34
C PHE A 216 12.62 -18.41 -8.83
N PRO A 217 12.03 -19.20 -9.74
CA PRO A 217 12.28 -19.07 -11.17
C PRO A 217 11.67 -17.77 -11.72
N PRO A 218 12.06 -17.35 -12.95
CA PRO A 218 11.47 -16.16 -13.56
C PRO A 218 9.95 -16.29 -13.67
N CYS A 219 9.24 -15.20 -13.45
CA CYS A 219 7.79 -15.16 -13.59
C CYS A 219 7.30 -13.83 -14.15
N THR A 220 6.01 -13.73 -14.38
CA THR A 220 5.35 -12.48 -14.77
C THR A 220 4.30 -12.09 -13.74
N VAL A 221 4.14 -10.79 -13.51
CA VAL A 221 3.16 -10.23 -12.60
C VAL A 221 2.33 -9.20 -13.34
N ASP A 222 1.02 -9.43 -13.42
CA ASP A 222 0.08 -8.43 -13.90
C ASP A 222 -0.14 -7.37 -12.81
N VAL A 223 0.10 -6.11 -13.19
CA VAL A 223 0.00 -4.95 -12.33
C VAL A 223 -0.92 -3.89 -12.94
N PHE A 224 -1.45 -3.04 -12.08
CA PHE A 224 -2.19 -1.84 -12.44
C PHE A 224 -1.31 -0.63 -12.12
N LYS A 225 -0.69 -0.05 -13.13
CA LYS A 225 0.20 1.11 -12.99
C LYS A 225 -0.63 2.38 -12.89
N VAL A 226 -0.42 3.15 -11.82
CA VAL A 226 -1.02 4.46 -11.62
C VAL A 226 -0.73 5.38 -12.82
N SER A 227 -1.77 6.02 -13.35
CA SER A 227 -1.71 6.95 -14.47
C SER A 227 -2.05 8.37 -14.02
N GLU A 228 -3.27 8.59 -13.55
CA GLU A 228 -3.76 9.93 -13.17
C GLU A 228 -4.65 9.87 -11.93
N ARG A 229 -4.69 10.96 -11.16
CA ARG A 229 -5.60 11.15 -10.03
C ARG A 229 -6.75 12.03 -10.50
N MET A 230 -7.96 11.49 -10.49
CA MET A 230 -9.15 12.21 -10.92
C MET A 230 -9.78 12.88 -9.70
N ASP A 231 -9.88 14.21 -9.70
CA ASP A 231 -10.64 14.93 -8.68
C ASP A 231 -12.15 14.83 -8.93
N TYR A 232 -12.92 15.13 -7.91
CA TYR A 232 -14.33 15.46 -8.03
C TYR A 232 -14.52 16.74 -8.86
N PRO A 233 -15.58 16.84 -9.67
CA PRO A 233 -16.02 18.10 -10.24
C PRO A 233 -16.32 19.10 -9.12
N ARG A 234 -15.81 20.33 -9.25
CA ARG A 234 -15.95 21.40 -8.25
C ARG A 234 -16.45 22.70 -8.86
N ASP A 235 -17.08 23.53 -8.03
CA ASP A 235 -17.40 24.91 -8.35
C ASP A 235 -16.19 25.85 -8.16
N ASP A 236 -16.37 27.14 -8.49
CA ASP A 236 -15.34 28.18 -8.34
C ASP A 236 -14.90 28.40 -6.87
N ASN A 237 -15.68 27.92 -5.90
CA ASN A 237 -15.34 27.99 -4.47
C ASN A 237 -14.61 26.72 -3.99
N GLY A 238 -14.39 25.75 -4.86
CA GLY A 238 -13.76 24.47 -4.53
C GLY A 238 -14.70 23.44 -3.89
N ASN A 239 -16.01 23.69 -3.84
CA ASN A 239 -16.99 22.73 -3.33
C ASN A 239 -17.25 21.65 -4.38
N ILE A 240 -17.39 20.40 -3.93
CA ILE A 240 -17.78 19.28 -4.80
C ILE A 240 -19.20 19.53 -5.32
N VAL A 241 -19.41 19.40 -6.63
CA VAL A 241 -20.72 19.56 -7.30
C VAL A 241 -21.25 18.28 -7.94
N ALA A 242 -20.47 17.21 -7.90
CA ALA A 242 -20.85 15.89 -8.39
C ALA A 242 -20.24 14.78 -7.54
N MET A 243 -20.96 13.67 -7.42
CA MET A 243 -20.50 12.44 -6.76
C MET A 243 -20.08 11.39 -7.79
N VAL A 244 -19.33 10.38 -7.35
CA VAL A 244 -19.04 9.19 -8.18
C VAL A 244 -20.37 8.63 -8.69
N HIS A 245 -20.44 8.34 -9.99
CA HIS A 245 -21.67 7.85 -10.60
C HIS A 245 -22.01 6.45 -10.04
N PRO A 246 -23.29 6.11 -9.82
CA PRO A 246 -23.69 4.80 -9.28
C PRO A 246 -23.15 3.58 -10.05
N ASN A 247 -22.99 3.71 -11.37
CA ASN A 247 -22.43 2.65 -12.23
C ASN A 247 -20.90 2.50 -12.12
N LEU A 248 -20.20 3.49 -11.54
CA LEU A 248 -18.76 3.44 -11.28
C LEU A 248 -18.48 3.12 -9.80
N GLN A 249 -19.40 3.46 -8.90
CA GLN A 249 -19.29 3.14 -7.48
C GLN A 249 -19.05 1.64 -7.28
N ASP A 250 -18.05 1.33 -6.46
CA ASP A 250 -17.64 -0.04 -6.12
C ASP A 250 -17.08 -0.88 -7.29
N CYS A 251 -16.87 -0.30 -8.47
CA CYS A 251 -16.31 -0.96 -9.67
C CYS A 251 -14.78 -0.82 -9.75
N ASP A 252 -14.06 -0.82 -8.63
CA ASP A 252 -12.60 -0.83 -8.63
C ASP A 252 -12.08 -2.00 -9.48
N TRP A 253 -11.01 -1.76 -10.25
CA TRP A 253 -10.39 -2.71 -11.20
C TRP A 253 -11.20 -3.04 -12.46
N GLU A 254 -12.45 -2.60 -12.58
CA GLU A 254 -13.25 -2.80 -13.79
C GLU A 254 -12.87 -1.77 -14.86
N PRO A 255 -13.01 -2.07 -16.16
CA PRO A 255 -12.66 -1.11 -17.21
C PRO A 255 -13.62 0.09 -17.23
N LEU A 256 -13.07 1.30 -17.24
CA LEU A 256 -13.77 2.57 -17.50
C LEU A 256 -13.36 3.08 -18.88
N THR A 257 -14.31 3.17 -19.81
CA THR A 257 -14.09 3.47 -21.23
C THR A 257 -14.68 4.84 -21.59
N PRO A 258 -14.14 5.56 -22.60
CA PRO A 258 -14.65 6.89 -22.95
C PRO A 258 -16.14 6.84 -23.30
N GLY A 259 -16.91 7.74 -22.69
CA GLY A 259 -18.38 7.78 -22.76
C GLY A 259 -19.09 7.07 -21.60
N ASP A 260 -18.41 6.22 -20.82
CA ASP A 260 -18.99 5.58 -19.64
C ASP A 260 -19.31 6.61 -18.55
N PRO A 261 -20.39 6.42 -17.78
CA PRO A 261 -20.79 7.36 -16.76
C PRO A 261 -19.82 7.36 -15.57
N MET A 262 -19.20 8.52 -15.30
CA MET A 262 -18.11 8.66 -14.33
C MET A 262 -18.54 9.42 -13.07
N PHE A 263 -19.17 10.58 -13.24
CA PHE A 263 -19.75 11.35 -12.14
C PHE A 263 -21.24 11.63 -12.38
N GLN A 264 -21.95 11.97 -11.32
CA GLN A 264 -23.32 12.46 -11.34
C GLN A 264 -23.41 13.74 -10.52
N THR A 265 -23.84 14.83 -11.13
CA THR A 265 -24.13 16.08 -10.41
C THR A 265 -25.32 15.89 -9.47
N PHE A 266 -25.47 16.75 -8.46
CA PHE A 266 -26.54 16.61 -7.47
C PHE A 266 -27.97 16.81 -8.04
N ASP A 267 -28.10 17.49 -9.18
CA ASP A 267 -29.37 17.61 -9.94
C ASP A 267 -29.60 16.43 -10.90
N GLY A 268 -28.71 15.44 -10.91
CA GLY A 268 -28.89 14.17 -11.61
C GLY A 268 -28.25 14.08 -13.00
N LYS A 269 -27.52 15.11 -13.47
CA LYS A 269 -26.82 15.06 -14.76
C LYS A 269 -25.59 14.14 -14.68
N THR A 270 -25.50 13.20 -15.60
CA THR A 270 -24.32 12.33 -15.77
C THR A 270 -23.20 13.09 -16.48
N LEU A 271 -21.98 12.95 -15.95
CA LEU A 271 -20.75 13.40 -16.56
C LEU A 271 -19.96 12.15 -17.00
N PRO A 272 -19.77 11.93 -18.31
CA PRO A 272 -19.07 10.76 -18.80
C PRO A 272 -17.56 10.89 -18.61
N TYR A 273 -16.85 9.76 -18.68
CA TYR A 273 -15.40 9.75 -18.79
C TYR A 273 -14.97 10.21 -20.18
N GLU A 274 -14.10 11.22 -20.25
CA GLU A 274 -13.64 11.86 -21.50
C GLU A 274 -12.18 11.51 -21.85
N GLY A 275 -11.59 10.50 -21.20
CA GLY A 275 -10.21 10.10 -21.48
C GLY A 275 -10.01 9.55 -22.89
N VAL A 276 -8.75 9.38 -23.30
CA VAL A 276 -8.40 8.94 -24.67
C VAL A 276 -8.62 7.43 -24.88
N GLY A 277 -8.69 6.64 -23.81
CA GLY A 277 -8.88 5.19 -23.90
C GLY A 277 -9.24 4.58 -22.55
N SER A 278 -9.51 3.27 -22.57
CA SER A 278 -9.94 2.54 -21.37
C SER A 278 -8.86 2.54 -20.28
N VAL A 279 -9.29 2.79 -19.06
CA VAL A 279 -8.48 2.74 -17.84
C VAL A 279 -9.14 1.81 -16.83
N TYR A 280 -8.46 1.53 -15.72
CA TYR A 280 -9.00 0.75 -14.61
C TYR A 280 -8.95 1.63 -13.36
N PRO A 281 -10.09 2.16 -12.89
CA PRO A 281 -10.14 3.02 -11.72
C PRO A 281 -9.90 2.21 -10.44
N THR A 282 -9.29 2.86 -9.45
CA THR A 282 -8.94 2.31 -8.14
C THR A 282 -9.10 3.38 -7.08
N PHE A 283 -9.23 2.98 -5.82
CA PHE A 283 -9.55 3.88 -4.71
C PHE A 283 -10.80 4.71 -5.00
N ILE A 284 -11.81 4.08 -5.60
CA ILE A 284 -13.05 4.77 -5.95
C ILE A 284 -13.76 5.18 -4.67
N ASN A 285 -13.95 6.49 -4.53
CA ASN A 285 -14.66 7.10 -3.43
C ASN A 285 -14.00 6.88 -2.05
N GLU A 286 -12.67 6.90 -2.00
CA GLU A 286 -11.94 6.82 -0.73
C GLU A 286 -12.18 8.05 0.16
N ALA A 287 -12.73 7.83 1.36
CA ALA A 287 -13.05 8.88 2.33
C ALA A 287 -11.85 9.80 2.63
N ALA A 288 -10.64 9.26 2.81
CA ALA A 288 -9.44 10.04 3.09
C ALA A 288 -8.94 10.90 1.91
N TYR A 289 -9.49 10.71 0.71
CA TYR A 289 -8.99 11.35 -0.51
C TYR A 289 -9.83 12.53 -0.96
N TYR A 290 -10.96 12.80 -0.30
CA TYR A 290 -11.75 14.01 -0.49
C TYR A 290 -10.93 15.30 -0.27
N GLU A 291 -10.14 15.35 0.81
CA GLU A 291 -9.22 16.47 1.09
C GLU A 291 -8.04 16.54 0.12
N LYS A 292 -7.71 15.41 -0.52
CA LYS A 292 -6.59 15.27 -1.44
C LYS A 292 -7.00 15.52 -2.89
N GLN A 293 -8.24 15.99 -3.10
CA GLN A 293 -8.79 16.30 -4.42
C GLN A 293 -8.71 15.08 -5.35
N GLN A 294 -9.14 13.92 -4.85
CA GLN A 294 -9.05 12.67 -5.59
C GLN A 294 -10.29 11.81 -5.32
N ALA A 295 -11.17 11.72 -6.30
CA ALA A 295 -12.31 10.80 -6.32
C ALA A 295 -11.88 9.36 -6.60
N PHE A 296 -10.92 9.16 -7.49
CA PHE A 296 -10.30 7.86 -7.78
C PHE A 296 -8.97 8.04 -8.51
N VAL A 297 -8.21 6.95 -8.66
CA VAL A 297 -6.97 6.89 -9.42
C VAL A 297 -7.18 6.02 -10.64
N THR A 298 -6.90 6.55 -11.84
CA THR A 298 -6.89 5.76 -13.05
C THR A 298 -5.59 4.97 -13.15
N THR A 299 -5.69 3.75 -13.65
CA THR A 299 -4.53 2.88 -13.86
C THR A 299 -4.55 2.27 -15.25
N ARG A 300 -3.38 1.81 -15.69
CA ARG A 300 -3.21 0.99 -16.89
C ARG A 300 -2.69 -0.38 -16.51
N ARG A 301 -3.24 -1.42 -17.12
CA ARG A 301 -2.78 -2.79 -16.90
C ARG A 301 -1.48 -3.02 -17.65
N GLU A 302 -0.47 -3.53 -16.95
CA GLU A 302 0.84 -3.90 -17.50
C GLU A 302 1.25 -5.28 -16.97
N THR A 303 2.07 -5.99 -17.73
CA THR A 303 2.68 -7.25 -17.28
C THR A 303 4.17 -7.03 -17.08
N LEU A 304 4.63 -7.17 -15.85
CA LEU A 304 6.05 -7.02 -15.49
C LEU A 304 6.74 -8.38 -15.48
N ALA A 305 7.97 -8.42 -15.96
CA ALA A 305 8.84 -9.59 -15.82
C ALA A 305 9.62 -9.52 -14.49
N ALA A 306 9.54 -10.59 -13.70
CA ALA A 306 10.38 -10.79 -12.54
C ALA A 306 11.50 -11.77 -12.89
N ASN A 307 12.74 -11.35 -12.70
CA ASN A 307 13.89 -12.23 -12.86
C ASN A 307 13.87 -13.36 -11.82
N ALA A 308 14.59 -14.45 -12.10
CA ALA A 308 14.84 -15.46 -11.09
C ALA A 308 15.57 -14.83 -9.90
N ILE A 309 15.24 -15.26 -8.68
CA ILE A 309 15.93 -14.79 -7.47
C ILE A 309 16.43 -15.97 -6.63
N ARG A 310 17.53 -15.75 -5.92
CA ARG A 310 18.06 -16.68 -4.92
C ARG A 310 18.76 -15.92 -3.80
N LYS A 311 18.88 -16.56 -2.64
CA LYS A 311 19.73 -16.06 -1.57
C LYS A 311 21.22 -16.22 -1.95
N VAL A 312 22.02 -15.20 -1.70
CA VAL A 312 23.49 -15.24 -1.82
C VAL A 312 24.21 -15.22 -0.48
#